data_AF-A0A2X1N0C6-F1
#
_entry.id   AF-A0A2X1N0C6-F1
#
_cell.length_a   1.000
_cell.length_b   1.000
_cell.length_c   1.000
_cell.angle_alpha   90.00
_cell.angle_beta   90.00
_cell.angle_gamma   90.00
#
_symmetry.space_group_name_H-M   'P 1'
#
loop_
_entity.id
_entity.type
_entity.pdbx_description
1 polymer ?
#
loop_
_entity_poly.entity_id
_entity_poly.type
_entity_poly.pdbx_seq_one_letter_code
_entity_poly.pdbx_strand_id
1 'polypeptide(L)'
;MVGGMLLSVAVTAFLTGVTEPLEFLFMFLAPLLYLLHALLTGISLFVATLLGIHAGFSFSAGAIDYALMYNLPAASQNVWMLLVMGVVFFAIYFVVFSLVIRMFNLKTPGREDKEDEIVTEEANSNTEEGLNQLATNYIAAVGGTDNLKAIDACITRLRLTVADSARVNDTMCKRLGASGVVKLNKQTIQVIVGAKAESIGDAMKKVVARGPVSSCVS
;
A
#
# COMPACT_ATOMS: atom_id res chain seq x y z
N MET A 1 -0.27 -0.75 11.87
CA MET A 1 0.49 -1.46 10.81
C MET A 1 1.13 -0.52 9.78
N VAL A 2 0.43 0.53 9.33
CA VAL A 2 0.91 1.49 8.30
C VAL A 2 2.26 2.14 8.63
N GLY A 3 2.51 2.53 9.88
CA GLY A 3 3.78 3.18 10.28
C GLY A 3 5.03 2.32 10.07
N GLY A 4 4.95 1.01 10.29
CA GLY A 4 6.08 0.10 10.08
C GLY A 4 6.41 -0.10 8.59
N MET A 5 5.37 -0.16 7.75
CA MET A 5 5.51 -0.21 6.30
C MET A 5 6.15 1.07 5.76
N LEU A 6 5.65 2.24 6.19
CA LEU A 6 6.19 3.55 5.77
C LEU A 6 7.64 3.73 6.21
N LEU A 7 7.99 3.30 7.43
CA LEU A 7 9.37 3.34 7.91
C LEU A 7 10.29 2.45 7.07
N SER A 8 9.87 1.23 6.77
CA SER A 8 10.67 0.32 5.92
C SER A 8 10.94 0.92 4.56
N VAL A 9 9.90 1.44 3.89
CA VAL A 9 10.03 2.06 2.56
C VAL A 9 10.91 3.31 2.61
N ALA A 10 10.76 4.16 3.64
CA ALA A 10 11.57 5.35 3.83
C ALA A 10 13.06 5.01 4.07
N VAL A 11 13.36 4.01 4.89
CA VAL A 11 14.73 3.56 5.16
C VAL A 11 15.37 2.99 3.90
N THR A 12 14.64 2.16 3.14
CA THR A 12 15.14 1.64 1.87
C THR A 12 15.43 2.77 0.90
N ALA A 13 14.50 3.71 0.70
CA ALA A 13 14.70 4.86 -0.19
C ALA A 13 15.88 5.73 0.24
N PHE A 14 16.08 5.97 1.54
CA PHE A 14 17.22 6.72 2.05
C PHE A 14 18.55 6.01 1.79
N LEU A 15 18.63 4.70 2.05
CA LEU A 15 19.87 3.94 1.91
C LEU A 15 20.27 3.74 0.45
N THR A 16 19.32 3.33 -0.40
CA THR A 16 19.59 2.96 -1.79
C THR A 16 19.41 4.11 -2.77
N GLY A 17 18.63 5.13 -2.41
CA GLY A 17 18.24 6.23 -3.29
C GLY A 17 17.01 5.94 -4.15
N VAL A 18 16.47 4.71 -4.10
CA VAL A 18 15.31 4.32 -4.92
C VAL A 18 14.01 4.82 -4.27
N THR A 19 13.42 5.88 -4.83
CA THR A 19 12.25 6.55 -4.26
C THR A 19 10.90 6.06 -4.77
N GLU A 20 10.86 5.28 -5.87
CA GLU A 20 9.60 4.85 -6.52
C GLU A 20 8.59 4.22 -5.56
N PRO A 21 8.97 3.28 -4.65
CA PRO A 21 7.99 2.66 -3.77
C PRO A 21 7.35 3.64 -2.79
N LEU A 22 8.06 4.73 -2.45
CA LEU A 22 7.53 5.81 -1.61
C LEU A 22 6.64 6.75 -2.42
N GLU A 23 7.02 7.08 -3.65
CA GLU A 23 6.27 7.97 -4.54
C GLU A 23 4.94 7.35 -4.99
N PHE A 24 4.92 6.05 -5.24
CA PHE A 24 3.70 5.33 -5.64
C PHE A 24 2.59 5.37 -4.59
N LEU A 25 2.92 5.62 -3.32
CA LEU A 25 1.95 5.77 -2.24
C LEU A 25 1.06 7.00 -2.39
N PHE A 26 1.49 8.02 -3.16
CA PHE A 26 0.72 9.24 -3.34
C PHE A 26 0.61 9.73 -4.78
N MET A 27 1.44 9.25 -5.71
CA MET A 27 1.40 9.65 -7.12
C MET A 27 0.00 9.51 -7.74
N PHE A 28 -0.66 8.37 -7.51
CA PHE A 28 -2.00 8.10 -8.05
C PHE A 28 -3.13 8.63 -7.15
N LEU A 29 -2.86 8.81 -5.87
CA LEU A 29 -3.88 9.12 -4.85
C LEU A 29 -4.03 10.64 -4.67
N ALA A 30 -2.93 11.38 -4.83
CA ALA A 30 -2.85 12.83 -4.71
C ALA A 30 -1.91 13.41 -5.78
N PRO A 31 -2.36 13.54 -7.04
CA PRO A 31 -1.52 14.06 -8.14
C PRO A 31 -0.92 15.45 -7.88
N LEU A 32 -1.64 16.30 -7.12
CA LEU A 32 -1.15 17.61 -6.69
C LEU A 32 0.10 17.49 -5.80
N LEU A 33 0.12 16.50 -4.90
CA LEU A 33 1.26 16.27 -4.01
C LEU A 33 2.48 15.77 -4.80
N TYR A 34 2.26 15.02 -5.87
CA TYR A 34 3.30 14.61 -6.81
C TYR A 34 3.88 15.76 -7.63
N LEU A 35 3.03 16.69 -8.10
CA LEU A 35 3.52 17.91 -8.75
C LEU A 35 4.41 18.75 -7.81
N LEU A 36 4.01 18.86 -6.55
CA LEU A 36 4.77 19.56 -5.52
C LEU A 36 6.12 18.89 -5.24
N HIS A 37 6.14 17.55 -5.18
CA HIS A 37 7.37 16.75 -5.09
C HIS A 37 8.33 17.03 -6.25
N ALA A 38 7.82 17.00 -7.49
CA ALA A 38 8.63 17.26 -8.68
C ALA A 38 9.24 18.67 -8.64
N LEU A 39 8.48 19.68 -8.21
CA LEU A 39 8.94 21.06 -8.10
C LEU A 39 10.00 21.22 -7.00
N LEU A 40 9.78 20.68 -5.80
CA LEU A 40 10.75 20.72 -4.70
C LEU A 40 12.04 19.98 -5.06
N THR A 41 11.95 18.87 -5.80
CA THR A 41 13.11 18.14 -6.32
C THR A 41 13.89 18.97 -7.34
N GLY A 42 13.21 19.67 -8.25
CA GLY A 42 13.86 20.60 -9.17
C GLY A 42 14.59 21.74 -8.44
N ILE A 43 13.96 22.31 -7.41
CA ILE A 43 14.58 23.35 -6.58
C ILE A 43 15.80 22.81 -5.82
N SER A 44 15.75 21.59 -5.27
CA SER A 44 16.89 21.03 -4.53
C SER A 44 18.11 20.84 -5.43
N LEU A 45 17.91 20.34 -6.65
CA LEU A 45 18.98 20.21 -7.65
C LEU A 45 19.51 21.56 -8.12
N PHE A 46 18.63 22.53 -8.32
CA PHE A 46 19.04 23.90 -8.67
C PHE A 46 19.90 24.54 -7.57
N VAL A 47 19.49 24.43 -6.30
CA VAL A 47 20.25 24.93 -5.14
C VAL A 47 21.59 24.20 -5.02
N ALA A 48 21.64 22.88 -5.20
CA ALA A 48 22.89 22.12 -5.19
C ALA A 48 23.87 22.62 -6.27
N THR A 49 23.34 22.91 -7.46
CA THR A 49 24.13 23.44 -8.59
C THR A 49 24.64 24.86 -8.30
N LEU A 50 23.80 25.75 -7.75
CA LEU A 50 24.19 27.10 -7.36
C LEU A 50 25.29 27.12 -6.29
N LEU A 51 25.23 26.18 -5.36
CA LEU A 51 26.23 26.01 -4.31
C LEU A 51 27.49 25.27 -4.82
N GLY A 52 27.53 24.88 -6.09
CA GLY A 52 28.66 24.18 -6.71
C GLY A 52 28.91 22.79 -6.15
N ILE A 53 27.89 22.15 -5.58
CA ILE A 53 28.02 20.81 -5.00
C ILE A 53 27.98 19.77 -6.11
N HIS A 54 29.05 18.97 -6.22
CA HIS A 54 29.18 17.89 -7.18
C HIS A 54 29.52 16.61 -6.43
N ALA A 55 28.61 15.64 -6.43
CA ALA A 55 28.82 14.32 -5.86
C ALA A 55 28.65 13.26 -6.96
N GLY A 56 29.56 12.29 -7.00
CA GLY A 56 29.39 11.10 -7.83
C GLY A 56 28.38 10.14 -7.18
N PHE A 57 27.65 9.39 -8.00
CA PHE A 57 26.81 8.30 -7.55
C PHE A 57 26.94 7.11 -8.51
N SER A 58 26.75 5.90 -8.00
CA SER A 58 26.85 4.68 -8.81
C SER A 58 25.50 4.30 -9.41
N PHE A 59 24.43 4.35 -8.60
CA PHE A 59 23.11 3.89 -9.02
C PHE A 59 22.02 4.96 -8.87
N SER A 60 21.73 5.39 -7.64
CA SER A 60 20.55 6.22 -7.36
C SER A 60 20.78 7.31 -6.31
N ALA A 61 22.05 7.60 -5.99
CA ALA A 61 22.44 8.69 -5.10
C ALA A 61 21.87 8.57 -3.67
N GLY A 62 21.74 7.33 -3.17
CA GLY A 62 21.37 7.06 -1.78
C GLY A 62 22.50 7.33 -0.77
N ALA A 63 22.22 7.11 0.51
CA ALA A 63 23.21 7.28 1.58
C ALA A 63 24.43 6.34 1.42
N ILE A 64 24.22 5.14 0.87
CA ILE A 64 25.31 4.20 0.56
C ILE A 64 26.22 4.78 -0.54
N ASP A 65 25.63 5.30 -1.63
CA ASP A 65 26.38 5.96 -2.70
C ASP A 65 27.16 7.15 -2.14
N TYR A 66 26.53 7.99 -1.33
CA TYR A 66 27.20 9.13 -0.67
C TYR A 66 28.42 8.69 0.15
N ALA A 67 28.29 7.65 0.98
CA ALA A 67 29.37 7.18 1.84
C ALA A 67 30.53 6.58 1.03
N LEU A 68 30.23 5.79 0.00
CA LEU A 68 31.24 5.15 -0.84
C LEU A 68 31.96 6.15 -1.76
N MET A 69 31.24 7.18 -2.23
CA MET A 69 31.72 8.13 -3.23
C MET A 69 32.25 9.44 -2.64
N TYR A 70 32.25 9.59 -1.31
CA TYR A 70 32.60 10.82 -0.60
C TYR A 70 33.99 11.40 -0.96
N ASN A 71 34.98 10.53 -1.14
CA ASN A 71 36.38 10.92 -1.40
C ASN A 71 36.79 10.80 -2.87
N LEU A 72 35.83 10.78 -3.81
CA LEU A 72 36.18 10.73 -5.23
C LEU A 72 36.93 12.00 -5.66
N PRO A 73 37.98 11.89 -6.50
CA PRO A 73 38.72 13.06 -7.01
C PRO A 73 37.86 14.05 -7.81
N ALA A 74 36.75 13.58 -8.38
CA ALA A 74 35.78 14.40 -9.11
C ALA A 74 34.69 15.01 -8.19
N ALA A 75 34.66 14.65 -6.91
CA ALA A 75 33.70 15.20 -5.95
C ALA A 75 34.17 16.56 -5.44
N SER A 76 33.23 17.48 -5.27
CA SER A 76 33.51 18.82 -4.75
C SER A 76 33.86 18.80 -3.25
N GLN A 77 34.75 19.68 -2.79
CA GLN A 77 35.16 19.73 -1.38
C GLN A 77 34.01 20.02 -0.38
N ASN A 78 32.88 20.55 -0.88
CA ASN A 78 31.69 20.88 -0.12
C ASN A 78 30.58 19.80 -0.19
N VAL A 79 30.88 18.56 -0.57
CA VAL A 79 29.91 17.44 -0.60
C VAL A 79 29.20 17.22 0.74
N TRP A 80 29.87 17.48 1.88
CA TRP A 80 29.26 17.40 3.22
C TRP A 80 28.00 18.27 3.37
N MET A 81 27.90 19.35 2.59
CA MET A 81 26.76 20.26 2.59
C MET A 81 25.47 19.60 2.06
N LEU A 82 25.58 18.46 1.36
CA LEU A 82 24.41 17.64 1.01
C LEU A 82 23.65 17.12 2.24
N LEU A 83 24.35 16.80 3.33
CA LEU A 83 23.68 16.38 4.57
C LEU A 83 22.90 17.54 5.19
N VAL A 84 23.47 18.74 5.20
CA VAL A 84 22.80 19.95 5.68
C VAL A 84 21.58 20.25 4.81
N MET A 85 21.75 20.19 3.49
CA MET A 85 20.66 20.38 2.54
C MET A 85 19.57 19.33 2.72
N GLY A 86 19.93 18.06 2.97
CA GLY A 86 18.99 16.98 3.27
C GLY A 86 18.14 17.27 4.50
N VAL A 87 18.73 17.77 5.59
CA VAL A 87 17.98 18.17 6.81
C VAL A 87 17.05 19.36 6.54
N VAL A 88 17.53 20.37 5.80
CA VAL A 88 16.71 21.54 5.43
C VAL A 88 15.52 21.12 4.56
N PHE A 89 15.77 20.31 3.52
CA PHE A 89 14.69 19.82 2.65
C PHE A 89 13.76 18.87 3.39
N PHE A 90 14.25 18.04 4.31
CA PHE A 90 13.38 17.23 5.17
C PHE A 90 12.37 18.10 5.93
N ALA A 91 12.82 19.20 6.55
CA ALA A 91 11.93 20.13 7.25
C ALA A 91 10.95 20.83 6.29
N ILE A 92 11.41 21.29 5.13
CA ILE A 92 10.58 21.92 4.10
C ILE A 92 9.50 20.94 3.63
N TYR A 93 9.89 19.73 3.21
CA TYR A 93 8.97 18.68 2.78
C TYR A 93 7.96 18.36 3.88
N PHE A 94 8.42 18.16 5.12
CA PHE A 94 7.53 17.83 6.24
C PHE A 94 6.45 18.90 6.44
N VAL A 95 6.84 20.18 6.48
CA VAL A 95 5.90 21.29 6.68
C VAL A 95 4.97 21.44 5.49
N VAL A 96 5.52 21.53 4.28
CA VAL A 96 4.75 21.77 3.05
C VAL A 96 3.77 20.62 2.78
N PHE A 97 4.23 19.36 2.85
CA PHE A 97 3.35 18.20 2.66
C PHE A 97 2.28 18.15 3.74
N SER A 98 2.66 18.33 5.02
CA SER A 98 1.68 18.31 6.11
C SER A 98 0.59 19.37 5.96
N LEU A 99 0.95 20.58 5.51
CA LEU A 99 0.00 21.65 5.27
C LEU A 99 -0.93 21.32 4.10
N VAL A 100 -0.40 20.89 2.96
CA VAL A 100 -1.20 20.53 1.77
C VAL A 100 -2.13 19.35 2.08
N ILE A 101 -1.62 18.32 2.76
CA ILE A 101 -2.39 17.14 3.16
C ILE A 101 -3.56 17.51 4.08
N ARG A 102 -3.35 18.42 5.04
CA ARG A 102 -4.39 18.89 5.96
C ARG A 102 -5.39 19.84 5.28
N MET A 103 -4.90 20.78 4.48
CA MET A 103 -5.72 21.81 3.83
C MET A 103 -6.67 21.21 2.79
N PHE A 104 -6.20 20.24 2.00
CA PHE A 104 -7.01 19.60 0.95
C PHE A 104 -7.61 18.25 1.39
N ASN A 105 -7.47 17.89 2.66
CA ASN A 105 -7.90 16.61 3.21
C ASN A 105 -7.54 15.40 2.33
N LEU A 106 -6.28 15.37 1.86
CA LEU A 106 -5.81 14.32 0.96
C LEU A 106 -5.79 12.97 1.68
N LYS A 107 -6.38 11.95 1.04
CA LYS A 107 -6.44 10.57 1.54
C LYS A 107 -5.08 9.89 1.37
N THR A 108 -4.08 10.24 2.17
CA THR A 108 -2.78 9.52 2.19
C THR A 108 -2.91 8.20 2.94
N PRO A 109 -2.05 7.18 2.67
CA PRO A 109 -2.08 5.92 3.42
C PRO A 109 -2.06 6.15 4.94
N GLY A 110 -3.05 5.60 5.66
CA GLY A 110 -3.26 5.83 7.10
C GLY A 110 -4.16 7.01 7.48
N ARG A 111 -4.72 7.74 6.50
CA ARG A 111 -5.79 8.75 6.68
C ARG A 111 -7.10 8.34 6.00
N GLU A 112 -7.31 7.04 5.80
CA GLU A 112 -8.56 6.49 5.30
C GLU A 112 -9.63 6.54 6.41
N ASP A 113 -10.91 6.61 6.03
CA ASP A 113 -12.01 6.81 6.97
C ASP A 113 -12.13 5.58 7.89
N LYS A 114 -12.17 5.77 9.22
CA LYS A 114 -12.18 4.69 10.23
C LYS A 114 -13.39 3.74 10.12
N GLU A 115 -14.45 4.12 9.40
CA GLU A 115 -15.61 3.26 9.14
C GLU A 115 -15.29 2.09 8.18
N ASP A 116 -14.16 2.15 7.47
CA ASP A 116 -13.64 1.08 6.62
C ASP A 116 -12.68 0.14 7.37
N GLU A 117 -12.30 0.46 8.61
CA GLU A 117 -11.27 -0.25 9.39
C GLU A 117 -11.89 -1.03 10.56
N ILE A 118 -12.79 -1.98 10.29
CA ILE A 118 -13.01 -3.11 11.22
C ILE A 118 -12.02 -4.21 10.83
N VAL A 119 -10.74 -3.92 10.97
CA VAL A 119 -9.70 -4.96 10.95
C VAL A 119 -9.56 -5.42 12.40
N THR A 120 -10.32 -6.45 12.79
CA THR A 120 -10.01 -7.15 14.04
C THR A 120 -8.58 -7.70 13.90
N GLU A 121 -7.71 -7.36 14.84
CA GLU A 121 -6.28 -7.75 14.82
C GLU A 121 -6.06 -9.27 14.69
N GLU A 122 -7.10 -10.08 14.98
CA GLU A 122 -7.12 -11.53 14.80
C GLU A 122 -7.05 -11.99 13.32
N ALA A 123 -7.49 -11.16 12.36
CA ALA A 123 -7.51 -11.47 10.93
C ALA A 123 -6.13 -11.45 10.25
N ASN A 124 -5.08 -11.04 10.97
CA ASN A 124 -3.71 -10.98 10.46
C ASN A 124 -2.78 -12.07 11.00
N SER A 125 -3.31 -13.04 11.73
CA SER A 125 -2.57 -14.26 12.03
C SER A 125 -2.55 -15.17 10.80
N ASN A 126 -1.35 -15.53 10.30
CA ASN A 126 -1.20 -16.62 9.31
C ASN A 126 -1.44 -18.00 9.96
N THR A 127 -2.16 -18.06 11.08
CA THR A 127 -2.54 -19.30 11.72
C THR A 127 -3.72 -19.91 10.98
N GLU A 128 -3.85 -21.23 11.04
CA GLU A 128 -4.99 -21.90 10.40
C GLU A 128 -6.34 -21.41 10.94
N GLU A 129 -6.39 -21.02 12.21
CA GLU A 129 -7.62 -20.54 12.86
C GLU A 129 -8.03 -19.15 12.34
N GLY A 130 -7.08 -18.22 12.21
CA GLY A 130 -7.33 -16.89 11.62
C GLY A 130 -7.76 -16.96 10.16
N LEU A 131 -7.15 -17.85 9.37
CA LEU A 131 -7.53 -18.08 7.97
C LEU A 131 -8.94 -18.68 7.84
N ASN A 132 -9.31 -19.63 8.71
CA ASN A 132 -10.65 -20.23 8.71
C ASN A 132 -11.73 -19.19 9.08
N GLN A 133 -11.45 -18.33 10.05
CA GLN A 133 -12.37 -17.27 10.45
C GLN A 133 -12.53 -16.22 9.36
N LEU A 134 -11.42 -15.81 8.73
CA LEU A 134 -11.42 -14.89 7.59
C LEU A 134 -12.21 -15.48 6.40
N ALA A 135 -11.99 -16.76 6.08
CA ALA A 135 -12.73 -17.47 5.05
C ALA A 135 -14.24 -17.53 5.35
N THR A 136 -14.62 -17.80 6.59
CA THR A 136 -16.03 -17.82 7.02
C THR A 136 -16.68 -16.45 6.82
N ASN A 137 -15.99 -15.38 7.20
CA ASN A 137 -16.47 -14.02 7.01
C ASN A 137 -16.60 -13.64 5.52
N TYR A 138 -15.66 -14.06 4.67
CA TYR A 138 -15.77 -13.87 3.22
C TYR A 138 -16.96 -14.62 2.63
N ILE A 139 -17.20 -15.86 3.05
CA ILE A 139 -18.38 -16.64 2.62
C ILE A 139 -19.68 -15.93 3.05
N ALA A 140 -19.75 -15.43 4.28
CA ALA A 140 -20.90 -14.68 4.76
C ALA A 140 -21.14 -13.39 3.96
N ALA A 141 -20.06 -12.69 3.59
CA ALA A 141 -20.10 -11.44 2.81
C ALA A 141 -20.57 -11.65 1.36
N VAL A 142 -20.29 -12.81 0.75
CA VAL A 142 -20.74 -13.13 -0.61
C VAL A 142 -22.16 -13.69 -0.67
N GLY A 143 -22.89 -13.69 0.45
CA GLY A 143 -24.28 -14.14 0.52
C GLY A 143 -24.46 -15.55 1.10
N GLY A 144 -23.45 -16.06 1.83
CA GLY A 144 -23.47 -17.37 2.48
C GLY A 144 -23.14 -18.53 1.55
N THR A 145 -23.11 -19.74 2.10
CA THR A 145 -22.86 -20.96 1.31
C THR A 145 -23.91 -21.18 0.23
N ASP A 146 -25.15 -20.75 0.46
CA ASP A 146 -26.25 -20.92 -0.47
C ASP A 146 -26.08 -20.09 -1.75
N ASN A 147 -25.34 -18.98 -1.67
CA ASN A 147 -25.05 -18.14 -2.82
C ASN A 147 -23.75 -18.54 -3.53
N LEU A 148 -22.93 -19.41 -2.95
CA LEU A 148 -21.58 -19.73 -3.44
C LEU A 148 -21.56 -21.07 -4.19
N LYS A 149 -21.22 -21.05 -5.48
CA LYS A 149 -21.22 -22.23 -6.37
C LYS A 149 -19.82 -22.80 -6.62
N ALA A 150 -18.83 -21.93 -6.81
CA ALA A 150 -17.45 -22.35 -7.05
C ALA A 150 -16.47 -21.36 -6.43
N ILE A 151 -15.36 -21.90 -5.92
CA ILE A 151 -14.26 -21.14 -5.31
C ILE A 151 -13.00 -21.44 -6.09
N ASP A 152 -12.44 -20.42 -6.72
CA ASP A 152 -11.15 -20.48 -7.39
C ASP A 152 -10.29 -19.31 -6.93
N ALA A 153 -8.97 -19.46 -6.98
CA ALA A 153 -8.03 -18.44 -6.52
C ALA A 153 -6.84 -18.33 -7.48
N CYS A 154 -6.42 -17.09 -7.71
CA CYS A 154 -5.17 -16.76 -8.38
C CYS A 154 -4.19 -16.16 -7.36
N ILE A 155 -3.04 -15.69 -7.82
CA ILE A 155 -2.00 -15.08 -6.97
C ILE A 155 -2.52 -13.93 -6.09
N THR A 156 -3.38 -13.05 -6.64
CA THR A 156 -3.85 -11.84 -5.93
C THR A 156 -5.37 -11.70 -5.85
N ARG A 157 -6.12 -12.61 -6.46
CA ARG A 157 -7.57 -12.50 -6.62
C ARG A 157 -8.26 -13.82 -6.32
N LEU A 158 -9.32 -13.74 -5.54
CA LEU A 158 -10.27 -14.81 -5.31
C LEU A 158 -11.39 -14.70 -6.36
N ARG A 159 -11.54 -15.72 -7.20
CA ARG A 159 -12.57 -15.82 -8.24
C ARG A 159 -13.69 -16.69 -7.72
N LEU A 160 -14.85 -16.08 -7.47
CA LEU A 160 -16.00 -16.79 -6.92
C LEU A 160 -17.11 -16.82 -7.96
N THR A 161 -17.68 -18.01 -8.16
CA THR A 161 -18.93 -18.16 -8.89
C THR A 161 -20.06 -18.15 -7.86
N VAL A 162 -20.96 -17.20 -7.99
CA VAL A 162 -22.13 -17.02 -7.12
C VAL A 162 -23.44 -17.26 -7.88
N ALA A 163 -24.53 -17.51 -7.17
CA ALA A 163 -25.85 -17.62 -7.78
C ALA A 163 -26.38 -16.24 -8.19
N ASP A 164 -26.19 -15.24 -7.32
CA ASP A 164 -26.60 -13.86 -7.53
C ASP A 164 -25.56 -12.87 -6.95
N SER A 165 -24.98 -12.05 -7.82
CA SER A 165 -24.02 -11.01 -7.42
C SER A 165 -24.66 -9.81 -6.73
N ALA A 166 -25.98 -9.65 -6.75
CA ALA A 166 -26.69 -8.63 -5.98
C ALA A 166 -26.68 -8.92 -4.47
N ARG A 167 -26.55 -10.19 -4.07
CA ARG A 167 -26.46 -10.62 -2.66
C ARG A 167 -25.07 -10.46 -2.05
N VAL A 168 -24.11 -9.96 -2.84
CA VAL A 168 -22.71 -9.78 -2.43
C VAL A 168 -22.53 -8.39 -1.82
N ASN A 169 -22.08 -8.36 -0.57
CA ASN A 169 -21.81 -7.14 0.16
C ASN A 169 -20.37 -6.65 -0.10
N ASP A 170 -20.24 -5.77 -1.10
CA ASP A 170 -18.94 -5.23 -1.52
C ASP A 170 -18.23 -4.47 -0.40
N THR A 171 -18.99 -3.75 0.43
CA THR A 171 -18.48 -3.00 1.59
C THR A 171 -17.90 -3.95 2.63
N MET A 172 -18.57 -5.06 2.93
CA MET A 172 -18.06 -6.03 3.88
C MET A 172 -16.82 -6.75 3.35
N CYS A 173 -16.77 -7.09 2.06
CA CYS A 173 -15.56 -7.66 1.47
C CYS A 173 -14.36 -6.70 1.59
N LYS A 174 -14.57 -5.40 1.35
CA LYS A 174 -13.52 -4.39 1.55
C LYS A 174 -13.09 -4.29 3.01
N ARG A 175 -14.04 -4.32 3.95
CA ARG A 175 -13.78 -4.35 5.40
C ARG A 175 -12.97 -5.57 5.84
N LEU A 176 -13.14 -6.71 5.19
CA LEU A 176 -12.36 -7.93 5.44
C LEU A 176 -10.93 -7.88 4.87
N GLY A 177 -10.51 -6.75 4.32
CA GLY A 177 -9.17 -6.54 3.76
C GLY A 177 -9.08 -6.72 2.25
N ALA A 178 -10.19 -6.77 1.52
CA ALA A 178 -10.15 -6.74 0.06
C ALA A 178 -9.83 -5.33 -0.46
N SER A 179 -8.82 -5.21 -1.31
CA SER A 179 -8.52 -3.97 -2.03
C SER A 179 -9.61 -3.59 -3.04
N GLY A 180 -10.45 -4.55 -3.44
CA GLY A 180 -11.58 -4.29 -4.33
C GLY A 180 -12.43 -5.52 -4.64
N VAL A 181 -13.65 -5.28 -5.07
CA VAL A 181 -14.59 -6.32 -5.55
C VAL A 181 -15.03 -5.93 -6.97
N VAL A 182 -14.89 -6.87 -7.91
CA VAL A 182 -15.26 -6.69 -9.32
C VAL A 182 -16.35 -7.69 -9.68
N LYS A 183 -17.54 -7.20 -10.03
CA LYS A 183 -18.66 -8.02 -10.51
C LYS A 183 -18.59 -8.07 -12.04
N LEU A 184 -18.10 -9.18 -12.60
CA LEU A 184 -17.96 -9.35 -14.05
C LEU A 184 -19.33 -9.59 -14.72
N ASN A 185 -20.21 -10.33 -14.04
CA ASN A 185 -21.56 -10.61 -14.47
C ASN A 185 -22.44 -10.94 -13.23
N LYS A 186 -23.66 -11.44 -13.44
CA LYS A 186 -24.59 -11.81 -12.34
C LYS A 186 -24.12 -12.99 -11.49
N GLN A 187 -23.16 -13.78 -11.97
CA GLN A 187 -22.74 -15.05 -11.38
C GLN A 187 -21.24 -15.14 -11.10
N THR A 188 -20.43 -14.17 -11.52
CA THR A 188 -18.97 -14.21 -11.40
C THR A 188 -18.48 -12.94 -10.77
N ILE A 189 -17.84 -13.09 -9.61
CA ILE A 189 -17.22 -11.99 -8.86
C ILE A 189 -15.73 -12.27 -8.65
N GLN A 190 -14.94 -11.21 -8.58
CA GLN A 190 -13.53 -11.28 -8.19
C GLN A 190 -13.28 -10.38 -6.99
N VAL A 191 -12.72 -10.95 -5.93
CA VAL A 191 -12.32 -10.21 -4.72
C VAL A 191 -10.80 -10.13 -4.72
N ILE A 192 -10.26 -8.91 -4.69
CA ILE A 192 -8.82 -8.65 -4.73
C ILE A 192 -8.33 -8.61 -3.28
N VAL A 193 -7.63 -9.65 -2.83
CA VAL A 193 -7.16 -9.80 -1.44
C VAL A 193 -5.63 -9.88 -1.33
N GLY A 194 -4.92 -9.65 -2.43
CA GLY A 194 -3.46 -9.69 -2.49
C GLY A 194 -2.92 -11.12 -2.37
N ALA A 195 -1.65 -11.24 -1.98
CA ALA A 195 -0.91 -12.51 -1.95
C ALA A 195 -1.52 -13.63 -1.09
N LYS A 196 -2.54 -13.32 -0.28
CA LYS A 196 -3.28 -14.27 0.57
C LYS A 196 -4.45 -14.96 -0.15
N ALA A 197 -4.68 -14.66 -1.44
CA ALA A 197 -5.85 -15.15 -2.17
C ALA A 197 -5.95 -16.68 -2.24
N GLU A 198 -4.84 -17.36 -2.48
CA GLU A 198 -4.79 -18.83 -2.54
C GLU A 198 -5.09 -19.46 -1.17
N SER A 199 -4.43 -18.96 -0.11
CA SER A 199 -4.65 -19.44 1.26
C SER A 199 -6.09 -19.25 1.73
N ILE A 200 -6.70 -18.10 1.40
CA ILE A 200 -8.11 -17.83 1.72
C ILE A 200 -9.03 -18.74 0.92
N GLY A 201 -8.76 -18.94 -0.37
CA GLY A 201 -9.56 -19.83 -1.22
C GLY A 201 -9.58 -21.27 -0.72
N ASP A 202 -8.43 -21.79 -0.29
CA ASP A 202 -8.35 -23.14 0.26
C ASP A 202 -9.00 -23.26 1.64
N ALA A 203 -8.86 -22.23 2.49
CA ALA A 203 -9.60 -22.16 3.76
C ALA A 203 -11.12 -22.13 3.53
N MET A 204 -11.60 -21.38 2.52
CA MET A 204 -13.03 -21.36 2.16
C MET A 204 -13.53 -22.74 1.75
N LYS A 205 -12.78 -23.47 0.92
CA LYS A 205 -13.15 -24.85 0.54
C LYS A 205 -13.26 -25.75 1.77
N LYS A 206 -12.32 -25.63 2.73
CA LYS A 206 -12.36 -26.39 4.00
C LYS A 206 -13.58 -26.01 4.86
N VAL A 207 -13.90 -24.73 4.97
CA VAL A 207 -15.04 -24.23 5.75
C VAL A 207 -16.37 -24.71 5.15
N VAL A 208 -16.54 -24.60 3.84
CA VAL A 208 -17.74 -25.10 3.13
C VAL A 208 -17.92 -26.61 3.32
N ALA A 209 -16.81 -27.37 3.35
CA ALA A 209 -16.86 -28.81 3.60
C ALA A 209 -17.22 -29.18 5.06
N ARG A 210 -17.02 -28.28 6.03
CA ARG A 210 -17.35 -28.50 7.45
C ARG A 210 -18.81 -28.18 7.79
N GLY A 211 -19.46 -27.30 7.03
CA GLY A 211 -20.87 -26.97 7.24
C GLY A 211 -21.31 -25.67 6.56
N PRO A 212 -22.63 -25.42 6.49
CA PRO A 212 -23.17 -24.21 5.87
C PRO A 212 -22.84 -22.96 6.70
N VAL A 213 -22.52 -21.86 6.00
CA VAL A 213 -22.24 -20.55 6.60
C VAL A 213 -23.38 -19.62 6.22
N SER A 214 -24.03 -19.03 7.23
CA SER A 214 -25.15 -18.12 7.03
C SER A 214 -24.70 -16.79 6.40
N SER A 215 -25.56 -16.19 5.58
CA SER A 215 -25.31 -14.88 4.98
C SER A 215 -25.35 -13.76 6.02
N CYS A 216 -24.50 -12.75 5.85
CA CYS A 216 -24.50 -11.53 6.69
C CYS A 216 -25.61 -10.52 6.29
N VAL A 217 -26.42 -10.82 5.27
CA VAL A 217 -27.38 -9.86 4.71
C VAL A 217 -28.66 -9.79 5.55
N SER A 218 -28.88 -8.64 6.18
CA SER A 218 -30.20 -8.03 6.42
C SER A 218 -30.36 -6.86 5.46
#